data_AF-A3IP28-F1
#
_entry.id   AF-A3IP28-F1
#
_cell.length_a   1.000
_cell.length_b   1.000
_cell.length_c   1.000
_cell.angle_alpha   90.00
_cell.angle_beta   90.00
_cell.angle_gamma   90.00
#
_symmetry.space_group_name_H-M   'P 1'
#
loop_
_entity.id
_entity.type
_entity.pdbx_description
1 polymer ?
#
loop_
_entity_poly.entity_id
_entity_poly.type
_entity_poly.pdbx_seq_one_letter_code
_entity_poly.pdbx_strand_id
1 'polypeptide(L)'
;MSKQMSETLTNKSRRKACKIICGEFPRQFKALSNSLINHVKEIQKAKNRAKTRDKKTCQITGQKPANHDQFNLAVHHLYCSKKYPHLATIDINLITIAEDIHKEFHGSLGGFDKPCTLDDFIEFVHHNYPDHQPELTVRLQKAKKVLGTGHLSI
;
A
#
# COMPACT_ATOMS: atom_id res chain seq x y z
N MET A 1 -34.56 14.90 13.99
CA MET A 1 -35.79 14.08 13.97
C MET A 1 -35.69 12.74 14.71
N SER A 2 -34.70 11.86 14.45
CA SER A 2 -34.68 10.50 15.06
C SER A 2 -34.40 10.45 16.59
N LYS A 3 -33.67 11.42 17.15
CA LYS A 3 -33.39 11.49 18.61
C LYS A 3 -34.69 11.73 19.42
N GLN A 4 -35.50 12.70 18.98
CA GLN A 4 -36.84 12.98 19.50
C GLN A 4 -37.78 11.77 19.35
N MET A 5 -37.71 11.04 18.23
CA MET A 5 -38.55 9.84 18.03
C MET A 5 -38.22 8.72 19.02
N SER A 6 -36.95 8.53 19.43
CA SER A 6 -36.60 7.49 20.42
C SER A 6 -37.21 7.75 21.81
N GLU A 7 -37.55 9.00 22.10
CA GLU A 7 -38.14 9.46 23.36
C GLU A 7 -39.68 9.33 23.34
N THR A 8 -40.32 9.45 22.17
CA THR A 8 -41.78 9.34 21.97
C THR A 8 -42.28 7.95 21.60
N LEU A 9 -41.40 7.04 21.16
CA LEU A 9 -41.79 5.68 20.76
C LEU A 9 -42.08 4.79 21.96
N THR A 10 -43.32 4.29 22.08
CA THR A 10 -43.73 3.33 23.12
C THR A 10 -43.20 1.90 22.87
N ASN A 11 -42.87 1.57 21.62
CA ASN A 11 -42.37 0.24 21.24
C ASN A 11 -40.87 0.08 21.52
N LYS A 12 -40.52 -0.83 22.45
CA LYS A 12 -39.15 -1.14 22.92
C LYS A 12 -38.18 -1.46 21.77
N SER A 13 -38.63 -2.17 20.73
CA SER A 13 -37.80 -2.55 19.58
C SER A 13 -37.44 -1.34 18.73
N ARG A 14 -38.37 -0.40 18.53
CA ARG A 14 -38.13 0.83 17.75
C ARG A 14 -37.20 1.80 18.49
N ARG A 15 -37.32 1.92 19.82
CA ARG A 15 -36.38 2.71 20.64
C ARG A 15 -34.95 2.16 20.56
N LYS A 16 -34.80 0.83 20.62
CA LYS A 16 -33.49 0.17 20.50
C LYS A 16 -32.87 0.40 19.12
N ALA A 17 -33.64 0.26 18.05
CA ALA A 17 -33.20 0.57 16.69
C ALA A 17 -32.75 2.03 16.54
N CYS A 18 -33.54 3.00 17.03
CA CYS A 18 -33.15 4.42 17.01
C CYS A 18 -31.88 4.69 17.83
N LYS A 19 -31.68 4.03 18.98
CA LYS A 19 -30.46 4.18 19.79
C LYS A 19 -29.21 3.67 19.05
N ILE A 20 -29.33 2.53 18.38
CA ILE A 20 -28.25 1.97 17.54
C ILE A 20 -27.94 2.92 16.38
N ILE A 21 -28.96 3.36 15.63
CA ILE A 21 -28.80 4.21 14.44
C ILE A 21 -28.29 5.62 14.81
N CYS A 22 -28.75 6.21 15.90
CA CYS A 22 -28.37 7.59 16.27
C CYS A 22 -27.14 7.66 17.18
N GLY A 23 -26.82 6.58 17.90
CA GLY A 23 -25.73 6.57 18.87
C GLY A 23 -24.54 5.74 18.42
N GLU A 24 -24.76 4.45 18.17
CA GLU A 24 -23.69 3.49 17.93
C GLU A 24 -23.16 3.56 16.49
N PHE A 25 -24.05 3.67 15.50
CA PHE A 25 -23.68 3.71 14.10
C PHE A 25 -22.75 4.90 13.75
N PRO A 26 -23.03 6.16 14.14
CA PRO A 26 -22.13 7.27 13.83
C PRO A 26 -20.77 7.13 14.51
N ARG A 27 -20.72 6.53 15.71
CA ARG A 27 -19.45 6.27 16.43
C ARG A 27 -18.62 5.21 15.73
N GLN A 28 -19.25 4.08 15.36
CA GLN A 28 -18.57 3.00 14.64
C GLN A 28 -18.11 3.48 13.26
N PHE A 29 -18.95 4.21 12.52
CA PHE A 29 -18.58 4.81 11.25
C PHE A 29 -17.38 5.77 11.39
N LYS A 30 -17.41 6.65 12.39
CA LYS A 30 -16.27 7.54 12.68
C LYS A 30 -14.99 6.76 13.01
N ALA A 31 -15.11 5.69 13.81
CA ALA A 31 -13.97 4.84 14.14
C ALA A 31 -13.37 4.15 12.90
N LEU A 32 -14.22 3.61 12.02
CA LEU A 32 -13.82 3.01 10.75
C LEU A 32 -13.16 4.05 9.82
N SER A 33 -13.77 5.22 9.67
CA SER A 33 -13.22 6.31 8.86
C SER A 33 -11.84 6.77 9.38
N ASN A 34 -11.72 6.96 10.70
CA ASN A 34 -10.43 7.30 11.32
C ASN A 34 -9.38 6.20 11.13
N SER A 35 -9.78 4.92 11.23
CA SER A 35 -8.88 3.79 10.98
C SER A 35 -8.34 3.79 9.55
N LEU A 36 -9.21 4.02 8.55
CA LEU A 36 -8.83 4.14 7.15
C LEU A 36 -7.88 5.32 6.91
N ILE A 37 -8.19 6.50 7.46
CA ILE A 37 -7.34 7.69 7.36
C ILE A 37 -5.97 7.42 7.98
N ASN A 38 -5.93 6.80 9.16
CA ASN A 38 -4.69 6.44 9.82
C ASN A 38 -3.88 5.44 8.98
N HIS A 39 -4.53 4.44 8.40
CA HIS A 39 -3.85 3.47 7.54
C HIS A 39 -3.18 4.14 6.33
N VAL A 40 -3.88 5.05 5.64
CA VAL A 40 -3.29 5.83 4.53
C VAL A 40 -2.09 6.66 4.99
N LYS A 41 -2.17 7.29 6.17
CA LYS A 41 -1.03 8.04 6.74
C LYS A 41 0.16 7.13 7.04
N GLU A 42 -0.08 5.93 7.58
CA GLU A 42 0.99 4.97 7.87
C GLU A 42 1.64 4.43 6.58
N ILE A 43 0.86 4.21 5.52
CA ILE A 43 1.41 3.87 4.19
C ILE A 43 2.31 5.01 3.70
N GLN A 44 1.88 6.27 3.80
CA GLN A 44 2.70 7.40 3.35
C GLN A 44 3.99 7.53 4.17
N LYS A 45 3.92 7.30 5.49
CA LYS A 45 5.12 7.23 6.34
C LYS A 45 6.05 6.11 5.90
N ALA A 46 5.52 4.92 5.60
CA ALA A 46 6.31 3.78 5.12
C ALA A 46 6.98 4.10 3.77
N LYS A 47 6.28 4.74 2.84
CA LYS A 47 6.87 5.23 1.58
C LYS A 47 8.00 6.23 1.83
N ASN A 48 7.83 7.16 2.77
CA ASN A 48 8.89 8.11 3.13
C ASN A 48 10.11 7.39 3.74
N ARG A 49 9.89 6.41 4.63
CA ARG A 49 10.98 5.57 5.18
C ARG A 49 11.71 4.80 4.07
N ALA A 50 10.99 4.23 3.10
CA ALA A 50 11.57 3.55 1.95
C ALA A 50 12.49 4.48 1.15
N LYS A 51 12.01 5.69 0.80
CA LYS A 51 12.84 6.70 0.10
C LYS A 51 14.10 7.08 0.88
N THR A 52 14.00 7.22 2.20
CA THR A 52 15.15 7.52 3.08
C THR A 52 16.14 6.36 3.13
N ARG A 53 15.68 5.14 3.37
CA ARG A 53 16.49 3.91 3.36
C ARG A 53 17.24 3.74 2.03
N ASP A 54 16.53 4.00 0.93
CA ASP A 54 17.05 3.88 -0.43
C ASP A 54 17.86 5.12 -0.87
N LYS A 55 18.18 6.03 0.07
CA LYS A 55 18.99 7.25 -0.14
C LYS A 55 18.52 8.10 -1.32
N LYS A 56 17.20 8.20 -1.52
CA LYS A 56 16.58 8.87 -2.69
C LYS A 56 17.22 8.44 -4.02
N THR A 57 17.43 7.13 -4.18
CA THR A 57 18.08 6.51 -5.34
C THR A 57 17.17 5.42 -5.92
N CYS A 58 17.04 5.35 -7.24
CA CYS A 58 16.38 4.23 -7.90
C CYS A 58 17.15 2.95 -7.62
N GLN A 59 16.48 1.95 -7.05
CA GLN A 59 17.13 0.70 -6.65
C GLN A 59 17.37 -0.26 -7.83
N ILE A 60 16.84 0.03 -9.01
CA ILE A 60 17.11 -0.72 -10.24
C ILE A 60 18.34 -0.14 -10.93
N THR A 61 18.35 1.17 -11.21
CA THR A 61 19.37 1.82 -12.05
C THR A 61 20.48 2.52 -11.28
N GLY A 62 20.30 2.78 -9.98
CA GLY A 62 21.24 3.58 -9.18
C GLY A 62 21.15 5.10 -9.42
N GLN A 63 20.24 5.55 -10.29
CA GLN A 63 20.08 6.97 -10.61
C GLN A 63 19.43 7.75 -9.46
N LYS A 64 19.78 9.04 -9.37
CA LYS A 64 19.27 10.00 -8.38
C LYS A 64 18.66 11.22 -9.08
N PRO A 65 17.68 11.91 -8.47
CA PRO A 65 17.21 13.18 -8.98
C PRO A 65 18.34 14.20 -9.01
N ALA A 66 18.58 14.80 -10.18
CA ALA A 66 19.44 15.96 -10.35
C ALA A 66 18.60 17.25 -10.34
N ASN A 67 19.21 18.39 -9.98
CA ASN A 67 18.50 19.66 -9.76
C ASN A 67 17.75 20.20 -11.01
N HIS A 68 18.01 19.67 -12.20
CA HIS A 68 17.46 20.15 -13.47
C HIS A 68 16.88 19.04 -14.38
N ASP A 69 16.88 17.78 -13.93
CA ASP A 69 16.32 16.66 -14.71
C ASP A 69 14.90 16.31 -14.25
N GLN A 70 14.05 15.87 -15.19
CA GLN A 70 12.72 15.34 -14.91
C GLN A 70 12.75 13.92 -14.29
N PHE A 71 13.69 13.66 -13.40
CA PHE A 71 13.85 12.35 -12.76
C PHE A 71 13.07 12.29 -11.44
N ASN A 72 11.92 11.62 -11.46
CA ASN A 72 11.06 11.42 -10.30
C ASN A 72 11.20 10.00 -9.75
N LEU A 73 11.12 9.88 -8.42
CA LEU A 73 11.15 8.59 -7.71
C LEU A 73 9.76 8.21 -7.19
N ALA A 74 9.35 7.01 -7.57
CA ALA A 74 8.20 6.30 -7.04
C ALA A 74 8.61 5.37 -5.88
N VAL A 75 7.65 4.99 -5.05
CA VAL A 75 7.78 3.82 -4.16
C VAL A 75 6.78 2.79 -4.61
N HIS A 76 7.30 1.67 -5.09
CA HIS A 76 6.53 0.53 -5.54
C HIS A 76 6.29 -0.47 -4.40
N HIS A 77 5.09 -1.03 -4.36
CA HIS A 77 4.70 -2.13 -3.47
C HIS A 77 4.94 -3.46 -4.18
N LEU A 78 5.93 -4.25 -3.74
CA LEU A 78 6.29 -5.53 -4.36
C LEU A 78 5.10 -6.50 -4.41
N TYR A 79 4.33 -6.59 -3.32
CA TYR A 79 2.97 -7.11 -3.31
C TYR A 79 1.98 -5.96 -3.28
N CYS A 80 1.09 -5.92 -4.27
CA CYS A 80 0.12 -4.84 -4.46
C CYS A 80 -0.70 -4.55 -3.19
N SER A 81 -0.71 -3.29 -2.76
CA SER A 81 -1.43 -2.84 -1.55
C SER A 81 -2.95 -3.00 -1.64
N LYS A 82 -3.55 -3.01 -2.84
CA LYS A 82 -4.98 -3.27 -3.03
C LYS A 82 -5.34 -4.72 -2.66
N LYS A 83 -4.51 -5.69 -3.08
CA LYS A 83 -4.73 -7.13 -2.84
C LYS A 83 -4.18 -7.58 -1.48
N TYR A 84 -3.10 -6.96 -1.01
CA TYR A 84 -2.38 -7.30 0.22
C TYR A 84 -2.24 -6.08 1.15
N PRO A 85 -3.35 -5.50 1.65
CA PRO A 85 -3.30 -4.26 2.45
C PRO A 85 -2.51 -4.42 3.75
N HIS A 86 -2.49 -5.63 4.33
CA HIS A 86 -1.70 -5.95 5.53
C HIS A 86 -0.18 -5.84 5.30
N LEU A 87 0.29 -5.90 4.04
CA LEU A 87 1.69 -5.71 3.68
C LEU A 87 2.03 -4.27 3.29
N ALA A 88 1.03 -3.38 3.19
CA ALA A 88 1.21 -2.07 2.58
C ALA A 88 2.12 -1.11 3.37
N THR A 89 2.28 -1.36 4.68
CA THR A 89 3.13 -0.58 5.60
C THR A 89 4.46 -1.26 5.92
N ILE A 90 4.66 -2.49 5.43
CA ILE A 90 5.85 -3.31 5.71
C ILE A 90 7.00 -2.84 4.83
N ASP A 91 8.09 -2.37 5.46
CA ASP A 91 9.18 -1.72 4.73
C ASP A 91 9.86 -2.63 3.69
N ILE A 92 9.96 -3.95 3.95
CA ILE A 92 10.53 -4.90 2.98
C ILE A 92 9.62 -5.16 1.77
N ASN A 93 8.34 -4.79 1.84
CA ASN A 93 7.41 -4.81 0.71
C ASN A 93 7.52 -3.54 -0.16
N LEU A 94 8.39 -2.60 0.18
CA LEU A 94 8.54 -1.32 -0.51
C LEU A 94 9.91 -1.18 -1.16
N ILE A 95 9.93 -0.72 -2.41
CA ILE A 95 11.16 -0.41 -3.15
C ILE A 95 11.05 0.94 -3.84
N THR A 96 12.09 1.76 -3.72
CA THR A 96 12.17 3.05 -4.43
C THR A 96 12.71 2.83 -5.84
N ILE A 97 11.95 3.23 -6.85
CA ILE A 97 12.32 3.10 -8.27
C ILE A 97 12.02 4.40 -9.01
N ALA A 98 12.57 4.55 -10.22
CA ALA A 98 12.22 5.67 -11.07
C ALA A 98 10.75 5.56 -11.52
N GLU A 99 10.08 6.72 -11.65
CA GLU A 99 8.64 6.81 -11.94
C GLU A 99 8.28 6.25 -13.33
N ASP A 100 9.18 6.38 -14.29
CA ASP A 100 9.08 5.76 -15.61
C ASP A 100 9.12 4.23 -15.54
N ILE A 101 10.08 3.65 -14.80
CA ILE A 101 10.17 2.21 -14.59
C ILE A 101 8.93 1.68 -13.86
N HIS A 102 8.41 2.45 -12.90
CA HIS A 102 7.17 2.12 -12.21
C HIS A 102 5.97 2.04 -13.17
N LYS A 103 5.87 3.00 -14.09
CA LYS A 103 4.83 3.01 -15.14
C LYS A 103 5.02 1.89 -16.14
N GLU A 104 6.26 1.63 -16.55
CA GLU A 104 6.60 0.54 -17.47
C GLU A 104 6.21 -0.82 -16.89
N PHE A 105 6.56 -1.07 -15.62
CA PHE A 105 6.19 -2.29 -14.91
C PHE A 105 4.67 -2.49 -14.86
N HIS A 106 3.92 -1.47 -14.44
CA HIS A 106 2.46 -1.60 -14.42
C HIS A 106 1.87 -1.67 -15.84
N GLY A 107 2.50 -1.03 -16.83
CA GLY A 107 2.12 -1.11 -18.23
C GLY A 107 2.24 -2.53 -18.78
N SER A 108 3.34 -3.24 -18.50
CA SER A 108 3.55 -4.63 -18.94
C SER A 108 2.55 -5.61 -18.32
N LEU A 109 1.99 -5.29 -17.15
CA LEU A 109 0.94 -6.06 -16.49
C LEU A 109 -0.49 -5.71 -16.96
N GLY A 110 -0.66 -4.75 -17.87
CA GLY A 110 -1.98 -4.31 -18.33
C GLY A 110 -2.62 -3.20 -17.47
N GLY A 111 -1.81 -2.45 -16.73
CA GLY A 111 -2.19 -1.21 -16.03
C GLY A 111 -2.11 -1.26 -14.50
N PHE A 112 -2.21 -0.08 -13.87
CA PHE A 112 -2.14 0.11 -12.41
C PHE A 112 -3.28 -0.54 -11.61
N ASP A 113 -4.35 -0.99 -12.27
CA ASP A 113 -5.45 -1.69 -11.63
C ASP A 113 -5.22 -3.19 -11.51
N LYS A 114 -4.23 -3.73 -12.21
CA LYS A 114 -3.84 -5.13 -12.10
C LYS A 114 -2.98 -5.33 -10.85
N PRO A 115 -3.34 -6.27 -9.96
CA PRO A 115 -2.52 -6.57 -8.80
C PRO A 115 -1.21 -7.20 -9.27
N CYS A 116 -0.10 -6.70 -8.77
CA CYS A 116 1.22 -7.27 -8.94
C CYS A 116 1.68 -8.07 -7.70
N THR A 117 2.58 -9.00 -7.95
CA THR A 117 3.31 -9.78 -6.96
C THR A 117 4.81 -9.52 -7.08
N LEU A 118 5.55 -9.98 -6.08
CA LEU A 118 7.00 -9.88 -6.10
C LEU A 118 7.63 -10.67 -7.26
N ASP A 119 7.02 -11.78 -7.66
CA ASP A 119 7.52 -12.61 -8.76
C ASP A 119 7.36 -11.89 -10.11
N ASP A 120 6.24 -11.22 -10.33
CA ASP A 120 6.03 -10.37 -11.51
C ASP A 120 7.11 -9.27 -11.59
N PHE A 121 7.44 -8.66 -10.46
CA PHE A 121 8.47 -7.63 -10.39
C PHE A 121 9.88 -8.18 -10.63
N ILE A 122 10.21 -9.35 -10.07
CA ILE A 122 11.48 -10.04 -10.30
C ILE A 122 11.64 -10.37 -11.79
N GLU A 123 10.61 -10.94 -12.41
CA GLU A 123 10.61 -11.29 -13.82
C GLU A 123 10.78 -10.05 -14.71
N PHE A 124 10.07 -8.96 -14.40
CA PHE A 124 10.20 -7.70 -15.12
C PHE A 124 11.61 -7.13 -15.05
N VAL A 125 12.22 -7.09 -13.85
CA VAL A 125 13.57 -6.54 -13.68
C VAL A 125 14.59 -7.41 -14.41
N HIS A 126 14.51 -8.74 -14.32
CA HIS A 126 15.44 -9.62 -15.02
C HIS A 126 15.37 -9.49 -16.54
N HIS A 127 14.18 -9.31 -17.12
CA HIS A 127 14.04 -9.18 -18.57
C HIS A 127 14.43 -7.80 -19.10
N ASN A 128 14.02 -6.72 -18.42
CA ASN A 128 14.14 -5.36 -18.96
C ASN A 128 15.38 -4.61 -18.44
N TYR A 129 15.94 -5.05 -17.30
CA TYR A 129 17.06 -4.41 -16.62
C TYR A 129 18.13 -5.46 -16.23
N PRO A 130 18.74 -6.18 -17.17
CA PRO A 130 19.74 -7.21 -16.86
C PRO A 130 20.97 -6.66 -16.11
N ASP A 131 21.29 -5.37 -16.32
CA ASP A 131 22.37 -4.65 -15.64
C ASP A 131 21.89 -3.89 -14.38
N HIS A 132 20.81 -4.36 -13.75
CA HIS A 132 20.31 -3.78 -12.50
C HIS A 132 21.38 -3.81 -11.38
N GLN A 133 21.21 -2.96 -10.36
CA GLN A 133 22.12 -2.94 -9.20
C GLN A 133 22.34 -4.36 -8.61
N PRO A 134 23.59 -4.80 -8.36
CA PRO A 134 23.88 -6.17 -7.92
C PRO A 134 23.17 -6.57 -6.62
N GLU A 135 22.99 -5.64 -5.70
CA GLU A 135 22.35 -5.89 -4.40
C GLU A 135 20.83 -6.06 -4.52
N LEU A 136 20.24 -5.67 -5.66
CA LEU A 136 18.80 -5.76 -5.88
C LEU A 136 18.31 -7.21 -5.80
N THR A 137 18.98 -8.14 -6.48
CA THR A 137 18.58 -9.55 -6.52
C THR A 137 18.54 -10.15 -5.11
N VAL A 138 19.60 -9.92 -4.32
CA VAL A 138 19.68 -10.40 -2.93
C VAL A 138 18.53 -9.85 -2.09
N ARG A 139 18.22 -8.57 -2.26
CA ARG A 139 17.13 -7.90 -1.55
C ARG A 139 15.76 -8.45 -1.95
N LEU A 140 15.50 -8.68 -3.24
CA LEU A 140 14.25 -9.25 -3.73
C LEU A 140 14.06 -10.70 -3.25
N GLN A 141 15.12 -11.51 -3.26
CA GLN A 141 15.09 -12.87 -2.70
C GLN A 141 14.81 -12.87 -1.19
N LYS A 142 15.43 -11.95 -0.44
CA LYS A 142 15.12 -11.77 0.99
C LYS A 142 13.67 -11.38 1.21
N ALA A 143 13.14 -10.45 0.41
CA ALA A 143 11.73 -10.06 0.47
C ALA A 143 10.81 -11.25 0.17
N LYS A 144 11.14 -12.07 -0.84
CA LYS A 144 10.39 -13.29 -1.20
C LYS A 144 10.34 -14.26 -0.05
N LYS A 145 11.48 -14.51 0.59
CA LYS A 145 11.57 -15.41 1.76
C LYS A 145 10.76 -14.90 2.95
N VAL A 146 10.85 -13.61 3.27
CA VAL A 146 10.21 -13.04 4.48
C VAL A 146 8.70 -12.85 4.29
N LEU A 147 8.27 -12.42 3.11
CA LEU A 147 6.86 -12.12 2.83
C LEU A 147 6.09 -13.35 2.35
N GLY A 148 6.75 -14.27 1.64
CA GLY A 148 6.14 -15.50 1.11
C GLY A 148 5.88 -16.57 2.17
N THR A 149 6.71 -16.67 3.21
CA THR A 149 6.47 -17.61 4.33
C THR A 149 5.27 -17.23 5.20
N GLY A 150 4.82 -15.97 5.13
CA GLY A 150 3.61 -15.50 5.82
C GLY A 150 2.30 -15.74 5.06
N HIS A 151 2.32 -16.35 3.87
CA HIS A 151 1.14 -16.52 3.00
C HIS A 151 0.65 -17.97 2.86
N LEU A 152 1.37 -18.96 3.43
CA LEU A 152 1.00 -20.38 3.39
C LEU A 152 0.21 -20.83 4.64
N SER A 153 -0.32 -19.89 5.42
CA SER A 153 -1.12 -20.20 6.60
C SER A 153 -2.17 -19.12 6.82
N ILE A 154 -3.27 -19.21 6.07
CA ILE A 154 -4.68 -18.96 6.45
C ILE A 154 -5.53 -19.53 5.31
#